data_AF-A0A353HYP5-F1
#
_entry.id   AF-A0A353HYP5-F1
#
_cell.length_a   1.000
_cell.length_b   1.000
_cell.length_c   1.000
_cell.angle_alpha   90.00
_cell.angle_beta   90.00
_cell.angle_gamma   90.00
#
_symmetry.space_group_name_H-M   'P 1'
#
loop_
_entity.id
_entity.type
_entity.pdbx_description
1 polymer ?
#
loop_
_entity_poly.entity_id
_entity_poly.type
_entity_poly.pdbx_seq_one_letter_code
_entity_poly.pdbx_strand_id
1 'polypeptide(L)' 'MSSAPLSAAPFADWMAGVQADVEEALARFLPAADAEPTKLHEAMCYTALGGGKRVRPLLVYASGALFGADAASLARAAC' A
#
# COMPACT_ATOMS: atom_id res chain seq x y z
N MET A 1 -18.05 28.34 -11.31
CA MET A 1 -17.21 27.19 -10.89
C MET A 1 -17.48 26.97 -9.41
N SER A 2 -18.44 26.09 -9.08
CA SER A 2 -18.79 25.80 -7.68
C SER A 2 -17.84 24.71 -7.18
N SER A 3 -16.91 25.09 -6.30
CA SER A 3 -16.06 24.14 -5.59
C SER A 3 -16.91 23.49 -4.50
N ALA A 4 -17.41 22.28 -4.78
CA ALA A 4 -18.00 21.44 -3.75
C ALA A 4 -16.95 21.19 -2.65
N PRO A 5 -17.34 21.17 -1.36
CA PRO A 5 -16.41 20.81 -0.30
C PRO A 5 -15.89 19.40 -0.57
N LEU A 6 -14.57 19.22 -0.50
CA LEU A 6 -13.95 17.89 -0.45
C LEU A 6 -14.49 17.22 0.82
N SER A 7 -15.52 16.39 0.69
CA SER A 7 -15.98 15.57 1.81
C SER A 7 -14.88 14.58 2.18
N ALA A 8 -14.75 14.27 3.47
CA ALA A 8 -13.71 13.36 3.94
C ALA A 8 -13.93 11.90 3.48
N ALA A 9 -15.16 11.54 3.10
CA ALA A 9 -15.52 10.18 2.67
C ALA A 9 -14.75 9.71 1.40
N PRO A 10 -14.74 10.47 0.28
CA PRO A 10 -13.92 10.14 -0.88
C PRO A 10 -12.43 9.91 -0.56
N PHE A 11 -11.87 10.69 0.36
CA PHE A 11 -10.48 10.54 0.75
C PHE A 11 -10.27 9.29 1.61
N ALA A 12 -11.17 9.01 2.55
CA ALA A 12 -11.12 7.81 3.38
C ALA A 12 -11.25 6.52 2.55
N ASP A 13 -12.18 6.50 1.59
CA ASP A 13 -12.38 5.36 0.69
C ASP A 13 -11.16 5.13 -0.19
N TRP A 14 -10.57 6.21 -0.73
CA TRP A 14 -9.33 6.13 -1.50
C TRP A 14 -8.17 5.62 -0.65
N MET A 15 -8.02 6.10 0.60
CA MET A 15 -6.97 5.61 1.50
C MET A 15 -7.12 4.11 1.78
N ALA A 16 -8.35 3.64 1.99
CA ALA A 16 -8.62 2.22 2.22
C ALA A 16 -8.26 1.36 1.00
N GLY A 17 -8.57 1.84 -0.22
CA GLY A 17 -8.17 1.19 -1.47
C GLY A 17 -6.65 1.06 -1.60
N VAL A 18 -5.90 2.16 -1.39
CA VAL A 18 -4.43 2.13 -1.45
C VAL A 18 -3.83 1.22 -0.37
N GLN A 19 -4.41 1.20 0.84
CA GLN A 19 -3.96 0.30 1.90
C GLN A 19 -4.12 -1.17 1.50
N ALA A 20 -5.25 -1.54 0.91
CA ALA A 20 -5.50 -2.90 0.43
C ALA A 20 -4.53 -3.29 -0.70
N ASP A 21 -4.32 -2.41 -1.68
CA ASP A 21 -3.38 -2.66 -2.80
C ASP A 21 -1.94 -2.89 -2.29
N VAL A 22 -1.53 -2.14 -1.27
CA VAL A 22 -0.21 -2.25 -0.65
C VAL A 22 -0.08 -3.53 0.17
N GLU A 23 -1.13 -3.93 0.89
CA GLU A 23 -1.13 -5.20 1.62
C GLU A 23 -1.01 -6.39 0.66
N GLU A 24 -1.73 -6.36 -0.46
CA GLU A 24 -1.61 -7.38 -1.51
C GLU A 24 -0.22 -7.37 -2.17
N ALA A 25 0.35 -6.18 -2.44
CA ALA A 25 1.70 -6.07 -2.98
C ALA A 25 2.77 -6.59 -2.02
N LEU A 26 2.70 -6.22 -0.74
CA LEU A 26 3.62 -6.71 0.30
C LEU A 26 3.54 -8.23 0.44
N ALA A 27 2.33 -8.80 0.46
CA ALA A 27 2.16 -10.25 0.53
C ALA A 27 2.77 -10.99 -0.68
N ARG A 28 2.80 -10.37 -1.86
CA ARG A 28 3.43 -10.92 -3.06
C ARG A 28 4.96 -10.75 -3.09
N PHE A 29 5.48 -9.68 -2.50
CA PHE A 29 6.92 -9.41 -2.49
C PHE A 29 7.66 -10.08 -1.34
N LEU A 30 6.97 -10.42 -0.26
CA LEU A 30 7.54 -11.18 0.84
C LEU A 30 7.65 -12.66 0.48
N PRO A 31 8.73 -13.34 0.92
CA PRO A 31 8.78 -14.80 0.89
C PRO A 31 7.63 -15.40 1.69
N ALA A 32 7.19 -16.60 1.30
CA ALA A 32 6.19 -17.34 2.05
C ALA A 32 6.70 -17.63 3.47
N ALA A 33 5.84 -17.45 4.47
CA ALA A 33 6.21 -17.59 5.87
C ALA A 33 6.67 -19.02 6.22
N ASP A 34 6.19 -20.03 5.50
CA ASP A 34 6.52 -21.44 5.65
C ASP A 34 7.73 -21.90 4.82
N ALA A 35 8.32 -21.02 4.01
CA ALA A 35 9.53 -21.31 3.26
C ALA A 35 10.78 -21.14 4.12
N GLU A 36 11.75 -22.04 3.95
CA GLU A 36 13.04 -21.94 4.63
C GLU A 36 13.82 -20.68 4.20
N PRO A 37 14.39 -19.88 5.12
CA PRO A 37 14.38 -20.04 6.58
C PRO A 37 13.10 -19.52 7.26
N THR A 38 12.28 -20.44 7.77
CA THR A 38 10.90 -20.19 8.24
C THR A 38 10.81 -19.09 9.28
N LYS A 39 11.62 -19.15 10.35
CA LYS A 39 11.58 -18.18 11.45
C LYS A 39 11.87 -16.74 11.02
N LEU A 40 12.74 -16.57 10.01
CA LEU A 40 13.07 -15.24 9.48
C LEU A 40 11.88 -14.70 8.67
N HIS A 41 11.32 -15.52 7.78
CA HIS A 41 10.18 -15.11 6.95
C HIS A 41 8.93 -14.83 7.78
N GLU A 42 8.65 -15.63 8.80
CA GLU A 42 7.59 -15.33 9.79
C GLU A 42 7.78 -13.96 10.44
N ALA A 43 9.00 -13.62 10.89
CA ALA A 43 9.29 -12.34 11.52
C ALA A 43 9.16 -11.14 10.57
N MET A 44 9.55 -11.33 9.30
CA MET A 44 9.36 -10.32 8.24
C MET A 44 7.88 -10.08 7.97
N CYS A 45 7.11 -11.15 7.74
CA CYS A 45 5.67 -11.08 7.49
C CYS A 45 4.90 -10.46 8.66
N TYR A 46 5.23 -10.84 9.89
CA TYR A 46 4.62 -10.26 11.09
C TYR A 46 4.80 -8.73 11.14
N THR A 47 6.00 -8.25 10.84
CA THR A 47 6.31 -6.82 10.91
C THR A 47 5.72 -6.04 9.74
N ALA A 48 5.81 -6.58 8.52
CA ALA A 48 5.39 -5.89 7.31
C ALA A 48 3.86 -5.89 7.12
N LEU A 49 3.20 -7.00 7.43
CA LEU A 49 1.74 -7.21 7.27
C LEU A 49 0.94 -6.87 8.53
N GLY A 50 1.59 -6.62 9.68
CA GLY A 50 0.95 -6.30 10.98
C GLY A 50 0.22 -4.95 11.06
N GLY A 51 -0.12 -4.34 9.92
CA GLY A 51 -0.89 -3.11 9.84
C GLY A 51 -0.09 -1.81 10.06
N GLY A 52 -0.74 -0.68 9.82
CA GLY A 52 -0.20 0.66 9.97
C GLY A 52 -0.94 1.65 9.09
N LYS A 53 -0.76 2.96 9.30
CA LYS A 53 -1.47 4.01 8.53
C LYS A 53 -1.05 4.09 7.04
N ARG A 54 0.01 3.37 6.65
CA ARG A 54 0.58 3.34 5.28
C ARG A 54 0.77 4.73 4.65
N VAL A 55 1.18 5.73 5.45
CA VAL A 55 1.32 7.13 4.99
C VAL A 55 2.29 7.27 3.81
N ARG A 56 3.43 6.55 3.82
CA ARG A 56 4.41 6.59 2.72
C ARG A 56 3.82 6.02 1.41
N PRO A 57 3.20 4.83 1.40
CA PRO A 57 2.45 4.35 0.24
C PRO A 57 1.39 5.33 -0.28
N LEU A 58 0.60 5.96 0.59
CA LEU A 58 -0.40 6.94 0.17
C LEU A 58 0.21 8.09 -0.63
N LEU A 59 1.38 8.59 -0.22
CA LEU A 59 2.09 9.64 -0.96
C LEU A 59 2.60 9.17 -2.33
N VAL A 60 3.07 7.92 -2.43
CA VAL A 60 3.51 7.31 -3.68
C VAL A 60 2.33 7.21 -4.65
N TYR A 61 1.20 6.65 -4.21
CA TYR A 61 0.00 6.50 -5.06
C TYR A 61 -0.61 7.85 -5.45
N ALA A 62 -0.66 8.83 -4.55
CA ALA A 62 -1.12 10.18 -4.87
C ALA A 62 -0.24 10.85 -5.95
N SER A 63 1.08 10.70 -5.83
CA SER A 63 2.02 11.21 -6.83
C SER A 63 1.86 10.47 -8.16
N GLY A 64 1.70 9.14 -8.13
CA GLY A 64 1.43 8.33 -9.30
C GLY A 64 0.19 8.74 -10.06
N ALA A 65 -0.91 8.98 -9.34
CA ALA A 65 -2.16 9.46 -9.91
C ALA A 65 -2.00 10.85 -10.60
N LEU A 66 -1.14 11.72 -10.06
CA LEU A 66 -0.85 13.03 -10.66
C LEU A 66 -0.06 12.92 -11.96
N PHE A 67 0.87 11.97 -12.06
CA PHE A 67 1.78 11.81 -13.20
C PHE A 67 1.42 10.67 -14.16
N GLY A 68 0.33 9.95 -13.91
CA GLY A 68 -0.10 8.83 -14.73
C GLY A 68 0.84 7.62 -14.68
N ALA A 69 1.46 7.37 -13.52
CA ALA A 69 2.35 6.23 -13.33
C ALA A 69 1.59 4.89 -13.35
N ASP A 70 2.23 3.83 -13.83
CA ASP A 70 1.63 2.50 -13.88
C ASP A 70 1.58 1.83 -12.49
N ALA A 71 0.56 1.00 -12.29
CA ALA A 71 0.30 0.35 -11.00
C ALA A 71 1.46 -0.54 -10.51
N ALA A 72 2.18 -1.21 -11.42
CA ALA A 72 3.28 -2.09 -11.03
C ALA A 72 4.48 -1.32 -10.50
N SER A 73 4.79 -0.16 -11.09
CA SER A 73 5.83 0.75 -10.60
C SER A 73 5.46 1.37 -9.26
N LEU A 74 4.19 1.75 -9.08
CA LEU A 74 3.71 2.28 -7.80
C LEU A 74 3.76 1.23 -6.69
N ALA A 75 3.34 -0.01 -6.97
CA ALA A 75 3.42 -1.11 -6.01
C ALA A 75 4.87 -1.36 -5.54
N ARG A 76 5.83 -1.38 -6.46
CA ARG A 76 7.26 -1.54 -6.13
C ARG A 76 7.84 -0.39 -5.32
N ALA A 77 7.45 0.85 -5.61
CA ALA A 77 7.96 2.02 -4.89
C ALA A 77 7.32 2.20 -3.51
N ALA A 78 6.11 1.69 -3.32
CA ALA A 78 5.36 1.80 -2.08
C ALA A 78 5.74 0.74 -1.02
N CYS A 79 6.29 -0.40 -1.43
CA CYS A 79 6.69 -1.52 -0.57
C CYS A 79 8.18 -1.48 -0.26
#